data_AF-A0A496Z0C6-F1
#
_entry.id   AF-A0A496Z0C6-F1
#
_cell.length_a   1.000
_cell.length_b   1.000
_cell.length_c   1.000
_cell.angle_alpha   90.00
_cell.angle_beta   90.00
_cell.angle_gamma   90.00
#
_symmetry.space_group_name_H-M   'P 1'
#
loop_
_entity.id
_entity.type
_entity.pdbx_description
1 polymer ?
#
loop_
_entity_poly.entity_id
_entity_poly.type
_entity_poly.pdbx_seq_one_letter_code
_entity_poly.pdbx_strand_id
1 'polypeptide(L)'
;MGWDIAREKKTLENALKTKGLDFTATYLAVRDLHAIVRTYPETIKPETITILKGVLEGREHASQTQAYFLYREAADALASVVVRASGEPVECAIAALKHVLGTVAGDSHRATAEALGSLPFSIHGPKISEMTIQDIPSVNWQGILGKNGTTNGHAPAVLGRSLIASLDKEERLLVVKLACNEDSFQSILREAVWMEHLNSGGYSFPIRFHIPTPIKIKGGYVFRLQNIPVRMPEGIGLHPKRYAIGFIAHKGYFTYPNDHRMERRLTMEEFREVILRNAWLLGRLTSLGIVHCAPIPLFHNRIQRHRRPDNGIYEWQRGGRLDRWLGSCAYPNFGLTGIRDFEHLIAFNGLSRKLYPHIGTHILSLLLVTGSYFRHKDPEKVGLDGQGAPVDARELFDKSALKALIQGIFLSYYHGFVESEFTGEVPFNFDELASRMIEEMGVDRHMEEVLRVVDQEQMTDEAFRDFLQKSGYPEEEIANFKKGAKDIMIHTGPHLGGFNQRISLPELIEFVGSVSALCILDRYQKERLASPLGP
;
A
#
# COMPACT_ATOMS: atom_id res chain seq x y z
N MET A 1 -40.00 5.82 -34.95
CA MET A 1 -39.08 6.97 -35.06
C MET A 1 -37.69 6.46 -34.75
N GLY A 2 -36.87 6.22 -35.76
CA GLY A 2 -35.45 5.89 -35.54
C GLY A 2 -34.74 7.17 -35.14
N TRP A 3 -34.32 7.27 -33.88
CA TRP A 3 -33.39 8.30 -33.43
C TRP A 3 -32.09 8.15 -34.21
N ASP A 4 -31.63 9.20 -34.89
CA ASP A 4 -30.37 9.18 -35.64
C ASP A 4 -29.20 9.38 -34.67
N ILE A 5 -28.76 8.28 -34.07
CA ILE A 5 -27.64 8.22 -33.11
C ILE A 5 -26.36 8.82 -33.72
N ALA A 6 -26.14 8.66 -35.03
CA ALA A 6 -24.98 9.23 -35.69
C ALA A 6 -25.03 10.77 -35.71
N ARG A 7 -26.23 11.34 -35.93
CA ARG A 7 -26.44 12.79 -35.86
C ARG A 7 -26.27 13.32 -34.44
N GLU A 8 -26.86 12.66 -33.45
CA GLU A 8 -26.73 13.06 -32.04
C GLU A 8 -25.27 13.03 -31.57
N LYS A 9 -24.56 11.92 -31.84
CA LYS A 9 -23.13 11.79 -31.55
C LYS A 9 -22.34 12.95 -32.16
N LYS A 10 -22.58 13.27 -33.44
CA LYS A 10 -21.90 14.38 -34.13
C LYS A 10 -22.22 15.74 -33.51
N THR A 11 -23.44 15.96 -33.02
CA THR A 11 -23.80 17.18 -32.29
C THR A 11 -23.02 17.30 -30.98
N LEU A 12 -22.92 16.22 -30.20
CA LEU A 12 -22.13 16.20 -28.95
C LEU A 12 -20.63 16.41 -29.21
N GLU A 13 -20.09 15.74 -30.24
CA GLU A 13 -18.71 15.90 -30.69
C GLU A 13 -18.40 17.35 -31.11
N ASN A 14 -19.32 18.00 -31.82
CA ASN A 14 -19.17 19.40 -32.23
C ASN A 14 -19.29 20.37 -31.05
N ALA A 15 -20.17 20.07 -30.08
CA ALA A 15 -20.26 20.85 -28.85
C ALA A 15 -18.91 20.82 -28.13
N LEU A 16 -18.36 19.64 -27.84
CA LEU A 16 -17.08 19.49 -27.13
C LEU A 16 -15.87 20.10 -27.86
N LYS A 17 -15.93 20.27 -29.19
CA LYS A 17 -14.90 21.00 -29.96
C LYS A 17 -15.00 22.52 -29.82
N THR A 18 -16.17 23.04 -29.45
CA THR A 18 -16.42 24.48 -29.38
C THR A 18 -15.81 25.04 -28.09
N LYS A 19 -14.87 25.98 -28.22
CA LYS A 19 -14.25 26.64 -27.06
C LYS A 19 -15.28 27.48 -26.29
N GLY A 20 -15.17 27.49 -24.97
CA GLY A 20 -15.97 28.37 -24.11
C GLY A 20 -17.29 27.79 -23.59
N LEU A 21 -17.52 26.49 -23.72
CA LEU A 21 -18.61 25.82 -23.00
C LEU A 21 -18.39 25.92 -21.48
N ASP A 22 -19.46 26.18 -20.75
CA ASP A 22 -19.45 26.10 -19.30
C ASP A 22 -19.27 24.65 -18.82
N PHE A 23 -18.85 24.49 -17.57
CA PHE A 23 -18.57 23.19 -16.96
C PHE A 23 -19.75 22.22 -17.07
N THR A 24 -20.97 22.69 -16.83
CA THR A 24 -22.17 21.83 -16.81
C THR A 24 -22.47 21.33 -18.22
N ALA A 25 -22.39 22.21 -19.22
CA ALA A 25 -22.60 21.84 -20.61
C ALA A 25 -21.53 20.84 -21.11
N THR A 26 -20.25 21.05 -20.77
CA THR A 26 -19.19 20.08 -21.07
C THR A 26 -19.45 18.73 -20.38
N TYR A 27 -19.80 18.74 -19.09
CA TYR A 27 -20.08 17.52 -18.32
C TYR A 27 -21.25 16.71 -18.89
N LEU A 28 -22.37 17.37 -19.19
CA LEU A 28 -23.53 16.71 -19.79
C LEU A 28 -23.20 16.13 -21.17
N ALA A 29 -22.46 16.88 -22.01
CA ALA A 29 -22.07 16.40 -23.33
C ALA A 29 -21.14 15.16 -23.26
N VAL A 30 -20.19 15.14 -22.32
CA VAL A 30 -19.33 13.96 -22.09
C VAL A 30 -20.15 12.78 -21.59
N ARG A 31 -21.04 13.00 -20.62
CA ARG A 31 -21.89 11.94 -20.05
C ARG A 31 -22.81 11.32 -21.10
N ASP A 32 -23.43 12.13 -21.94
CA ASP A 32 -24.33 11.66 -22.99
C ASP A 32 -23.53 10.93 -24.09
N LEU A 33 -22.32 11.40 -24.42
CA LEU A 33 -21.40 10.69 -25.31
C LEU A 33 -20.94 9.34 -24.71
N HIS A 34 -20.68 9.28 -23.41
CA HIS A 34 -20.37 8.04 -22.69
C HIS A 34 -21.55 7.05 -22.77
N ALA A 35 -22.79 7.52 -22.65
CA ALA A 35 -23.97 6.68 -22.84
C ALA A 35 -24.06 6.08 -24.26
N ILE A 36 -23.70 6.86 -25.29
CA ILE A 36 -23.59 6.36 -26.67
C ILE A 36 -22.50 5.29 -26.79
N VAL A 37 -21.30 5.51 -26.24
CA VAL A 37 -20.20 4.52 -26.24
C VAL A 37 -20.65 3.19 -25.62
N ARG A 38 -21.43 3.24 -24.54
CA ARG A 38 -21.90 2.03 -23.86
C ARG A 38 -22.98 1.26 -24.61
N THR A 39 -23.80 1.97 -25.39
CA THR A 39 -25.01 1.42 -26.03
C THR A 39 -24.76 1.05 -27.50
N TYR A 40 -23.93 1.82 -28.21
CA TYR A 40 -23.66 1.70 -29.64
C TYR A 40 -22.14 1.76 -29.93
N PRO A 41 -21.32 0.86 -29.34
CA PRO A 41 -19.86 0.89 -29.45
C PRO A 41 -19.34 0.82 -30.89
N GLU A 42 -20.08 0.19 -31.81
CA GLU A 42 -19.76 0.08 -33.24
C GLU A 42 -19.79 1.42 -33.99
N THR A 43 -20.44 2.43 -33.42
CA THR A 43 -20.53 3.77 -34.02
C THR A 43 -19.37 4.69 -33.64
N ILE A 44 -18.50 4.24 -32.73
CA ILE A 44 -17.39 5.02 -32.19
C ILE A 44 -16.23 5.02 -33.20
N LYS A 45 -15.66 6.21 -33.41
CA LYS A 45 -14.58 6.43 -34.39
C LYS A 45 -13.37 7.08 -33.70
N PRO A 46 -12.18 7.05 -34.32
CA PRO A 46 -11.00 7.75 -33.82
C PRO A 46 -11.25 9.22 -33.46
N GLU A 47 -12.10 9.93 -34.19
CA GLU A 47 -12.43 11.33 -33.88
C GLU A 47 -13.12 11.49 -32.52
N THR A 48 -14.01 10.56 -32.14
CA THR A 48 -14.67 10.55 -30.84
C THR A 48 -13.63 10.43 -29.71
N ILE A 49 -12.62 9.59 -29.92
CA ILE A 49 -11.53 9.35 -28.96
C ILE A 49 -10.65 10.59 -28.83
N THR A 50 -10.29 11.24 -29.94
CA THR A 50 -9.52 12.49 -29.93
C THR A 50 -10.24 13.59 -29.15
N ILE A 51 -11.57 13.68 -29.25
CA ILE A 51 -12.37 14.68 -28.52
C ILE A 51 -12.35 14.40 -27.01
N LEU A 52 -12.60 13.15 -26.60
CA LEU A 52 -12.55 12.77 -25.18
C LEU A 52 -11.14 12.96 -24.59
N LYS A 53 -10.09 12.61 -25.35
CA LYS A 53 -8.70 12.92 -25.01
C LYS A 53 -8.49 14.43 -24.82
N GLY A 54 -9.01 15.25 -25.73
CA GLY A 54 -8.94 16.71 -25.62
C GLY A 54 -9.59 17.26 -24.35
N VAL A 55 -10.70 16.66 -23.88
CA VAL A 55 -11.32 17.02 -22.59
C VAL A 55 -10.39 16.70 -21.42
N LEU A 56 -9.71 15.56 -21.44
CA LEU A 56 -8.76 15.16 -20.39
C LEU A 56 -7.50 16.04 -20.37
N GLU A 57 -7.04 16.49 -21.54
CA GLU A 57 -5.87 17.37 -21.66
C GLU A 57 -6.20 18.85 -21.38
N GLY A 58 -7.48 19.19 -21.51
CA GLY A 58 -8.02 20.51 -21.25
C GLY A 58 -7.78 20.97 -19.81
N ARG A 59 -7.46 22.26 -19.66
CA ARG A 59 -7.30 22.92 -18.35
C ARG A 59 -8.40 23.92 -18.05
N GLU A 60 -9.35 24.08 -18.95
CA GLU A 60 -10.43 25.08 -18.89
C GLU A 60 -11.24 24.96 -17.61
N HIS A 61 -11.43 23.72 -17.12
CA HIS A 61 -12.25 23.42 -15.96
C HIS A 61 -11.43 23.00 -14.73
N ALA A 62 -10.10 23.04 -14.78
CA ALA A 62 -9.24 22.50 -13.73
C ALA A 62 -9.37 23.20 -12.37
N SER A 63 -9.82 24.47 -12.35
CA SER A 63 -10.08 25.22 -11.11
C SER A 63 -11.43 24.93 -10.46
N GLN A 64 -12.31 24.19 -11.13
CA GLN A 64 -13.63 23.84 -10.60
C GLN A 64 -13.50 22.80 -9.49
N THR A 65 -14.22 22.98 -8.39
CA THR A 65 -14.24 22.01 -7.27
C THR A 65 -14.68 20.60 -7.72
N GLN A 66 -15.45 20.52 -8.80
CA GLN A 66 -15.98 19.28 -9.36
C GLN A 66 -15.22 18.79 -10.61
N ALA A 67 -14.06 19.38 -10.95
CA ALA A 67 -13.31 19.05 -12.16
C ALA A 67 -13.03 17.55 -12.31
N TYR A 68 -12.65 16.88 -11.22
CA TYR A 68 -12.46 15.43 -11.17
C TYR A 68 -13.65 14.63 -11.74
N PHE A 69 -14.90 15.02 -11.50
CA PHE A 69 -16.06 14.28 -11.99
C PHE A 69 -16.20 14.36 -13.52
N LEU A 70 -15.86 15.51 -14.11
CA LEU A 70 -15.82 15.67 -15.56
C LEU A 70 -14.73 14.80 -16.18
N TYR A 71 -13.50 14.90 -15.67
CA TYR A 71 -12.40 14.11 -16.20
C TYR A 71 -12.64 12.61 -16.01
N ARG A 72 -13.24 12.21 -14.89
CA ARG A 72 -13.64 10.83 -14.65
C ARG A 72 -14.64 10.34 -15.68
N GLU A 73 -15.69 11.09 -16.00
CA GLU A 73 -16.64 10.69 -17.04
C GLU A 73 -15.96 10.55 -18.41
N ALA A 74 -15.03 11.44 -18.77
CA ALA A 74 -14.30 11.35 -20.02
C ALA A 74 -13.36 10.13 -20.07
N ALA A 75 -12.66 9.85 -18.96
CA ALA A 75 -11.80 8.67 -18.83
C ALA A 75 -12.60 7.36 -18.83
N ASP A 76 -13.72 7.30 -18.12
CA ASP A 76 -14.63 6.14 -18.09
C ASP A 76 -15.27 5.89 -19.46
N ALA A 77 -15.54 6.95 -20.25
CA ALA A 77 -15.97 6.82 -21.64
C ALA A 77 -14.90 6.15 -22.51
N LEU A 78 -13.64 6.59 -22.42
CA LEU A 78 -12.52 5.96 -23.13
C LEU A 78 -12.31 4.51 -22.66
N ALA A 79 -12.35 4.23 -21.36
CA ALA A 79 -12.26 2.87 -20.84
C ALA A 79 -13.42 1.99 -21.33
N SER A 80 -14.62 2.56 -21.49
CA SER A 80 -15.76 1.86 -22.11
C SER A 80 -15.51 1.51 -23.57
N VAL A 81 -14.83 2.37 -24.35
CA VAL A 81 -14.38 2.03 -25.71
C VAL A 81 -13.42 0.83 -25.65
N VAL A 82 -12.44 0.86 -24.74
CA VAL A 82 -11.49 -0.24 -24.54
C VAL A 82 -12.19 -1.57 -24.23
N VAL A 83 -13.27 -1.55 -23.45
CA VAL A 83 -14.02 -2.76 -23.07
C VAL A 83 -14.99 -3.24 -24.14
N ARG A 84 -15.67 -2.33 -24.83
CA ARG A 84 -16.87 -2.65 -25.62
C ARG A 84 -16.69 -2.55 -27.13
N ALA A 85 -15.71 -1.78 -27.59
CA ALA A 85 -15.45 -1.63 -29.02
C ALA A 85 -14.49 -2.71 -29.54
N SER A 86 -14.32 -2.73 -30.86
CA SER A 86 -13.44 -3.64 -31.59
C SER A 86 -12.61 -2.88 -32.62
N GLY A 87 -11.42 -3.38 -32.95
CA GLY A 87 -10.56 -2.82 -33.98
C GLY A 87 -9.86 -1.52 -33.57
N GLU A 88 -9.60 -0.66 -34.54
CA GLU A 88 -8.83 0.58 -34.40
C GLU A 88 -9.27 1.49 -33.22
N PRO A 89 -10.57 1.69 -32.92
CA PRO A 89 -10.98 2.50 -31.77
C PRO A 89 -10.43 2.03 -30.42
N VAL A 90 -10.22 0.72 -30.23
CA VAL A 90 -9.64 0.19 -28.98
C VAL A 90 -8.20 0.64 -28.81
N GLU A 91 -7.39 0.48 -29.86
CA GLU A 91 -5.98 0.88 -29.86
C GLU A 91 -5.83 2.40 -29.68
N CYS A 92 -6.66 3.19 -30.37
CA CYS A 92 -6.69 4.63 -30.20
C CYS A 92 -7.06 5.05 -28.78
N ALA A 93 -8.02 4.38 -28.13
CA ALA A 93 -8.45 4.70 -26.77
C ALA A 93 -7.36 4.34 -25.74
N ILE A 94 -6.69 3.19 -25.90
CA ILE A 94 -5.55 2.80 -25.07
C ILE A 94 -4.40 3.80 -25.22
N ALA A 95 -4.05 4.16 -26.46
CA ALA A 95 -3.01 5.13 -26.73
C ALA A 95 -3.35 6.51 -26.13
N ALA A 96 -4.61 6.95 -26.23
CA ALA A 96 -5.09 8.19 -25.63
C ALA A 96 -4.96 8.18 -24.10
N LEU A 97 -5.42 7.12 -23.44
CA LEU A 97 -5.33 6.99 -21.97
C LEU A 97 -3.85 6.91 -21.51
N LYS A 98 -2.99 6.13 -22.19
CA LYS A 98 -1.55 6.07 -21.90
C LYS A 98 -0.87 7.42 -22.09
N HIS A 99 -1.25 8.18 -23.13
CA HIS A 99 -0.74 9.51 -23.37
C HIS A 99 -1.11 10.47 -22.24
N VAL A 100 -2.39 10.51 -21.86
CA VAL A 100 -2.87 11.37 -20.76
C VAL A 100 -2.15 11.03 -19.45
N LEU A 101 -1.97 9.74 -19.12
CA LEU A 101 -1.19 9.33 -17.95
C LEU A 101 0.23 9.91 -17.89
N GLY A 102 0.84 10.22 -19.05
CA GLY A 102 2.21 10.74 -19.14
C GLY A 102 2.33 12.24 -19.34
N THR A 103 1.24 12.95 -19.65
CA THR A 103 1.30 14.37 -20.04
C THR A 103 0.51 15.30 -19.12
N VAL A 104 -0.43 14.79 -18.33
CA VAL A 104 -1.20 15.58 -17.37
C VAL A 104 -0.95 15.15 -15.93
N ALA A 105 -1.29 16.04 -15.00
CA ALA A 105 -1.17 15.87 -13.55
C ALA A 105 -2.52 16.14 -12.86
N GLY A 106 -2.62 15.82 -11.57
CA GLY A 106 -3.80 16.13 -10.75
C GLY A 106 -5.06 15.33 -11.12
N ASP A 107 -6.21 16.00 -11.15
CA ASP A 107 -7.52 15.32 -11.23
C ASP A 107 -7.72 14.54 -12.54
N SER A 108 -7.19 15.03 -13.66
CA SER A 108 -7.28 14.34 -14.96
C SER A 108 -6.37 13.11 -15.02
N HIS A 109 -5.16 13.21 -14.46
CA HIS A 109 -4.26 12.06 -14.29
C HIS A 109 -4.94 10.99 -13.44
N ARG A 110 -5.45 11.38 -12.26
CA ARG A 110 -6.15 10.49 -11.34
C ARG A 110 -7.34 9.80 -11.99
N ALA A 111 -8.19 10.55 -12.68
CA ALA A 111 -9.34 10.01 -13.40
C ALA A 111 -8.93 8.94 -14.42
N THR A 112 -7.88 9.22 -15.20
CA THR A 112 -7.33 8.31 -16.21
C THR A 112 -6.76 7.03 -15.58
N ALA A 113 -5.99 7.17 -14.49
CA ALA A 113 -5.40 6.05 -13.77
C ALA A 113 -6.47 5.15 -13.13
N GLU A 114 -7.51 5.75 -12.53
CA GLU A 114 -8.64 5.00 -11.95
C GLU A 114 -9.48 4.29 -13.02
N ALA A 115 -9.71 4.91 -14.18
CA ALA A 115 -10.45 4.30 -15.28
C ALA A 115 -9.71 3.08 -15.85
N LEU A 116 -8.40 3.21 -16.13
CA LEU A 116 -7.55 2.09 -16.54
C LEU A 116 -7.42 1.02 -15.44
N GLY A 117 -7.28 1.44 -14.18
CA GLY A 117 -7.26 0.55 -13.02
C GLY A 117 -8.60 -0.16 -12.75
N SER A 118 -9.67 0.22 -13.44
CA SER A 118 -10.99 -0.38 -13.32
C SER A 118 -11.34 -1.34 -14.47
N LEU A 119 -10.42 -1.58 -15.40
CA LEU A 119 -10.64 -2.52 -16.50
C LEU A 119 -10.98 -3.93 -15.98
N PRO A 120 -11.93 -4.64 -16.62
CA PRO A 120 -12.45 -5.91 -16.13
C PRO A 120 -11.52 -7.07 -16.52
N PHE A 121 -10.93 -7.76 -15.54
CA PHE A 121 -10.17 -8.99 -15.77
C PHE A 121 -10.42 -9.99 -14.62
N SER A 122 -10.12 -11.26 -14.86
CA SER A 122 -10.44 -12.36 -13.96
C SER A 122 -9.28 -12.69 -13.02
N ILE A 123 -9.49 -12.47 -11.73
CA ILE A 123 -8.63 -12.98 -10.66
C ILE A 123 -9.51 -13.61 -9.59
N HIS A 124 -9.16 -14.83 -9.19
CA HIS A 124 -9.88 -15.62 -8.20
C HIS A 124 -8.88 -16.12 -7.16
N GLY A 125 -9.06 -15.68 -5.92
CA GLY A 125 -8.25 -16.11 -4.80
C GLY A 125 -8.50 -17.57 -4.43
N PRO A 126 -7.55 -18.19 -3.72
CA PRO A 126 -7.72 -19.57 -3.28
C PRO A 126 -8.86 -19.70 -2.25
N LYS A 127 -9.42 -20.89 -2.17
CA LYS A 127 -10.30 -21.25 -1.04
C LYS A 127 -9.42 -21.55 0.17
N ILE A 128 -9.56 -20.73 1.20
CA ILE A 128 -8.86 -20.93 2.48
C ILE A 128 -9.79 -21.65 3.44
N SER A 129 -9.30 -22.75 4.01
CA SER A 129 -10.10 -23.58 4.92
C SER A 129 -10.40 -22.82 6.21
N GLU A 130 -11.68 -22.66 6.53
CA GLU A 130 -12.11 -22.20 7.85
C GLU A 130 -12.00 -23.37 8.82
N MET A 131 -10.99 -23.34 9.69
CA MET A 131 -10.85 -24.37 10.72
C MET A 131 -11.71 -24.01 11.93
N THR A 132 -12.67 -24.86 12.26
CA THR A 132 -13.39 -24.80 13.53
C THR A 132 -12.61 -25.60 14.57
N ILE A 133 -12.11 -24.94 15.61
CA ILE A 133 -11.38 -25.60 16.70
C ILE A 133 -12.31 -25.68 17.91
N GLN A 134 -12.63 -26.89 18.36
CA GLN A 134 -13.47 -27.11 19.54
C GLN A 134 -12.67 -27.00 20.84
N ASP A 135 -11.44 -27.52 20.88
CA ASP A 135 -10.56 -27.50 22.06
C ASP A 135 -9.19 -26.88 21.78
N ILE A 136 -8.86 -25.81 22.50
CA ILE A 136 -7.58 -25.11 22.38
C ILE A 136 -6.59 -25.69 23.42
N PRO A 137 -5.53 -26.39 22.99
CA PRO A 137 -4.60 -27.03 23.92
C PRO A 137 -3.79 -26.00 24.69
N SER A 138 -3.46 -26.32 25.94
CA SER A 138 -2.49 -25.56 26.73
C SER A 138 -1.14 -26.26 26.69
N VAL A 139 -0.06 -25.49 26.55
CA VAL A 139 1.32 -26.00 26.46
C VAL A 139 2.27 -25.02 27.13
N ASN A 140 3.33 -25.53 27.75
CA ASN A 140 4.41 -24.71 28.29
C ASN A 140 5.55 -24.58 27.26
N TRP A 141 6.46 -23.64 27.49
CA TRP A 141 7.58 -23.39 26.59
C TRP A 141 8.44 -24.63 26.32
N GLN A 142 8.77 -25.41 27.36
CA GLN A 142 9.56 -26.63 27.25
C GLN A 142 8.87 -27.70 26.39
N GLY A 143 7.55 -27.80 26.46
CA GLY A 143 6.77 -28.72 25.64
C GLY A 143 6.77 -28.34 24.16
N ILE A 144 6.87 -27.04 23.84
CA ILE A 144 7.05 -26.57 22.45
C ILE A 144 8.47 -26.91 21.97
N LEU A 145 9.50 -26.60 22.77
CA LEU A 145 10.90 -26.90 22.43
C LEU A 145 11.12 -28.40 22.19
N GLY A 146 10.68 -29.25 23.12
CA GLY A 146 10.85 -30.69 23.04
C GLY A 146 10.16 -31.32 21.82
N LYS A 147 9.01 -30.78 21.40
CA LYS A 147 8.33 -31.22 20.18
C LYS A 147 9.09 -30.86 18.89
N ASN A 148 9.89 -29.79 18.92
CA ASN A 148 10.61 -29.27 17.76
C ASN A 148 12.11 -29.62 17.81
N GLY A 149 12.49 -30.64 18.57
CA GLY A 149 13.84 -31.23 18.53
C GLY A 149 14.92 -30.43 19.25
N THR A 150 14.57 -29.45 20.09
CA THR A 150 15.55 -28.70 20.89
C THR A 150 15.28 -28.84 22.38
N THR A 151 16.36 -28.97 23.15
CA THR A 151 16.34 -29.00 24.63
C THR A 151 17.13 -27.85 25.24
N ASN A 152 17.67 -26.94 24.42
CA ASN A 152 18.49 -25.84 24.89
C ASN A 152 17.63 -24.84 25.68
N GLY A 153 17.81 -24.85 27.01
CA GLY A 153 17.06 -24.07 27.99
C GLY A 153 17.43 -22.59 28.07
N HIS A 154 17.96 -21.99 27.00
CA HIS A 154 18.14 -20.54 26.97
C HIS A 154 16.78 -19.85 26.86
N ALA A 155 16.63 -18.75 27.60
CA ALA A 155 15.44 -17.93 27.53
C ALA A 155 15.26 -17.38 26.10
N PRO A 156 14.03 -17.40 25.54
CA PRO A 156 13.80 -16.85 24.21
C PRO A 156 14.07 -15.35 24.16
N ALA A 157 14.56 -14.87 23.02
CA ALA A 157 14.55 -13.45 22.74
C ALA A 157 13.10 -12.97 22.50
N VAL A 158 12.82 -11.72 22.87
CA VAL A 158 11.52 -11.09 22.62
C VAL A 158 11.65 -10.08 21.50
N LEU A 159 10.77 -10.16 20.50
CA LEU A 159 10.63 -9.15 19.45
C LEU A 159 9.16 -8.81 19.28
N GLY A 160 8.76 -7.62 19.72
CA GLY A 160 7.35 -7.24 19.84
C GLY A 160 6.61 -8.24 20.73
N ARG A 161 5.55 -8.86 20.19
CA ARG A 161 4.75 -9.89 20.86
C ARG A 161 5.20 -11.34 20.58
N SER A 162 6.38 -11.52 19.98
CA SER A 162 6.90 -12.83 19.59
C SER A 162 8.06 -13.28 20.47
N LEU A 163 8.02 -14.54 20.90
CA LEU A 163 9.14 -15.25 21.51
C LEU A 163 9.92 -15.98 20.43
N ILE A 164 11.24 -15.83 20.43
CA ILE A 164 12.12 -16.38 19.39
C ILE A 164 13.21 -17.23 20.04
N ALA A 165 13.36 -18.45 19.55
CA ALA A 165 14.46 -19.35 19.92
C ALA A 165 15.18 -19.84 18.66
N SER A 166 16.50 -19.87 18.71
CA SER A 166 17.27 -20.56 17.67
C SER A 166 17.14 -22.06 17.90
N LEU A 167 16.77 -22.81 16.86
CA LEU A 167 16.61 -24.25 16.97
C LEU A 167 17.94 -24.99 16.90
N ASP A 168 18.82 -24.67 15.93
CA ASP A 168 20.12 -25.31 15.72
C ASP A 168 21.10 -24.39 14.94
N LYS A 169 22.31 -24.90 14.60
CA LYS A 169 23.25 -24.31 13.63
C LYS A 169 22.68 -24.13 12.21
N GLU A 170 21.50 -24.69 11.92
CA GLU A 170 20.88 -24.75 10.58
C GLU A 170 20.05 -23.52 10.19
N GLU A 171 20.35 -22.34 10.72
CA GLU A 171 19.68 -21.09 10.31
C GLU A 171 18.14 -21.07 10.51
N ARG A 172 17.62 -21.83 11.47
CA ARG A 172 16.18 -21.91 11.79
C ARG A 172 15.83 -21.29 13.14
N LEU A 173 14.67 -20.64 13.18
CA LEU A 173 14.08 -20.03 14.37
C LEU A 173 12.74 -20.70 14.67
N LEU A 174 12.55 -21.09 15.92
CA LEU A 174 11.21 -21.30 16.48
C LEU A 174 10.67 -19.94 16.92
N VAL A 175 9.49 -19.62 16.42
CA VAL A 175 8.77 -18.40 16.79
C VAL A 175 7.46 -18.80 17.45
N VAL A 176 7.14 -18.18 18.58
CA VAL A 176 5.82 -18.24 19.22
C VAL A 176 5.27 -16.82 19.30
N LYS A 177 4.29 -16.50 18.46
CA LYS A 177 3.64 -15.18 18.38
C LYS A 177 2.43 -15.17 19.31
N LEU A 178 2.44 -14.27 20.28
CA LEU A 178 1.38 -14.14 21.29
C LEU A 178 0.28 -13.20 20.80
N ALA A 179 -0.95 -13.53 21.17
CA ALA A 179 -2.12 -12.69 20.97
C ALA A 179 -2.09 -11.43 21.85
N CYS A 180 -2.52 -10.31 21.29
CA CYS A 180 -2.88 -9.08 22.00
C CYS A 180 -4.39 -9.04 22.27
N ASN A 181 -4.83 -8.15 23.17
CA ASN A 181 -6.23 -7.98 23.57
C ASN A 181 -7.19 -7.67 22.40
N GLU A 182 -6.69 -6.99 21.38
CA GLU A 182 -7.45 -6.60 20.19
C GLU A 182 -7.53 -7.72 19.14
N ASP A 183 -6.68 -8.74 19.24
CA ASP A 183 -6.69 -9.83 18.27
C ASP A 183 -7.91 -10.73 18.48
N SER A 184 -8.64 -10.95 17.39
CA SER A 184 -9.59 -12.07 17.37
C SER A 184 -8.83 -13.40 17.25
N PHE A 185 -9.42 -14.46 17.81
CA PHE A 185 -8.93 -15.83 17.61
C PHE A 185 -8.74 -16.17 16.13
N GLN A 186 -9.64 -15.68 15.27
CA GLN A 186 -9.60 -15.91 13.82
C GLN A 186 -8.42 -15.21 13.14
N SER A 187 -7.98 -14.03 13.62
CA SER A 187 -6.80 -13.32 13.06
C SER A 187 -5.54 -14.17 13.20
N ILE A 188 -5.31 -14.70 14.39
CA ILE A 188 -4.09 -15.45 14.71
C ILE A 188 -4.11 -16.82 14.03
N LEU A 189 -5.25 -17.49 14.00
CA LEU A 189 -5.41 -18.74 13.26
C LEU A 189 -5.11 -18.54 11.76
N ARG A 190 -5.59 -17.43 11.17
CA ARG A 190 -5.43 -17.12 9.75
C ARG A 190 -3.97 -17.06 9.32
N GLU A 191 -3.08 -16.53 10.16
CA GLU A 191 -1.65 -16.51 9.87
C GLU A 191 -1.08 -17.92 9.63
N ALA A 192 -1.34 -18.85 10.55
CA ALA A 192 -0.87 -20.23 10.42
C ALA A 192 -1.52 -20.97 9.24
N VAL A 193 -2.80 -20.71 8.95
CA VAL A 193 -3.51 -21.31 7.81
C VAL A 193 -2.90 -20.85 6.49
N TRP A 194 -2.56 -19.56 6.35
CA TRP A 194 -1.89 -19.07 5.15
C TRP A 194 -0.49 -19.64 4.97
N MET A 195 0.28 -19.77 6.05
CA MET A 195 1.58 -20.43 6.02
C MET A 195 1.47 -21.88 5.53
N GLU A 196 0.51 -22.65 6.04
CA GLU A 196 0.24 -24.02 5.59
C GLU A 196 -0.14 -24.03 4.10
N HIS A 197 -1.12 -23.21 3.72
CA HIS A 197 -1.65 -23.16 2.36
C HIS A 197 -0.56 -22.89 1.33
N LEU A 198 0.30 -21.89 1.59
CA LEU A 198 1.39 -21.53 0.70
C LEU A 198 2.51 -22.59 0.66
N ASN A 199 2.75 -23.33 1.75
CA ASN A 199 3.69 -24.45 1.76
C ASN A 199 3.14 -25.73 1.10
N SER A 200 1.82 -25.93 1.09
CA SER A 200 1.17 -27.18 0.64
C SER A 200 1.20 -27.46 -0.87
N GLY A 201 1.88 -26.64 -1.67
CA GLY A 201 2.50 -27.10 -2.92
C GLY A 201 1.76 -26.83 -4.23
N GLY A 202 0.74 -25.96 -4.24
CA GLY A 202 0.11 -25.52 -5.50
C GLY A 202 0.85 -24.37 -6.22
N TYR A 203 1.86 -23.77 -5.58
CA TYR A 203 2.50 -22.55 -6.06
C TYR A 203 3.96 -22.80 -6.40
N SER A 204 4.37 -22.34 -7.59
CA SER A 204 5.77 -22.24 -7.97
C SER A 204 6.21 -20.78 -7.93
N PHE A 205 7.21 -20.50 -7.09
CA PHE A 205 7.90 -19.22 -7.05
C PHE A 205 9.31 -19.45 -7.63
N PRO A 206 9.62 -18.91 -8.83
CA PRO A 206 10.93 -19.04 -9.46
C PRO A 206 12.02 -18.22 -8.76
N ILE A 207 11.65 -17.45 -7.73
CA ILE A 207 12.56 -16.66 -6.92
C ILE A 207 12.43 -17.05 -5.44
N ARG A 208 13.49 -16.77 -4.68
CA ARG A 208 13.60 -17.11 -3.26
C ARG A 208 12.44 -16.55 -2.42
N PHE A 209 11.67 -17.44 -1.81
CA PHE A 209 10.63 -17.09 -0.84
C PHE A 209 10.59 -18.12 0.29
N HIS A 210 11.08 -17.75 1.46
CA HIS A 210 11.09 -18.63 2.64
C HIS A 210 9.80 -18.44 3.44
N ILE A 211 8.77 -19.20 3.06
CA ILE A 211 7.50 -19.22 3.78
C ILE A 211 7.70 -19.95 5.13
N PRO A 212 7.33 -19.36 6.27
CA PRO A 212 7.41 -20.05 7.56
C PRO A 212 6.54 -21.30 7.58
N THR A 213 6.96 -22.32 8.33
CA THR A 213 6.19 -23.57 8.51
C THR A 213 5.43 -23.51 9.83
N PRO A 214 4.09 -23.56 9.83
CA PRO A 214 3.32 -23.48 11.06
C PRO A 214 3.47 -24.77 11.87
N ILE A 215 3.51 -24.68 13.21
CA ILE A 215 3.53 -25.88 14.07
C ILE A 215 2.13 -26.20 14.57
N LYS A 216 1.79 -27.49 14.60
CA LYS A 216 0.56 -27.99 15.22
C LYS A 216 0.85 -28.48 16.64
N ILE A 217 0.09 -28.04 17.63
CA ILE A 217 0.08 -28.59 18.99
C ILE A 217 -1.23 -29.37 19.16
N LYS A 218 -1.14 -30.66 19.50
CA LYS A 218 -2.30 -31.58 19.58
C LYS A 218 -3.27 -31.47 18.39
N GLY A 219 -2.72 -31.33 17.17
CA GLY A 219 -3.48 -31.22 15.92
C GLY A 219 -3.95 -29.80 15.54
N GLY A 220 -3.94 -28.83 16.46
CA GLY A 220 -4.35 -27.44 16.20
C GLY A 220 -3.18 -26.46 16.06
N TYR A 221 -3.36 -25.37 15.31
CA TYR A 221 -2.35 -24.32 15.16
C TYR A 221 -2.33 -23.32 16.33
N VAL A 222 -3.49 -23.03 16.91
CA VAL A 222 -3.62 -22.11 18.04
C VAL A 222 -3.56 -22.90 19.34
N PHE A 223 -2.79 -22.41 20.31
CA PHE A 223 -2.66 -22.97 21.64
C PHE A 223 -2.60 -21.87 22.71
N ARG A 224 -2.71 -22.25 23.99
CA ARG A 224 -2.51 -21.35 25.13
C ARG A 224 -1.10 -21.54 25.69
N LEU A 225 -0.29 -20.49 25.71
CA LEU A 225 1.04 -20.56 26.31
C LEU A 225 0.96 -20.37 27.82
N GLN A 226 1.31 -21.42 28.55
CA GLN A 226 1.47 -21.39 30.01
C GLN A 226 2.85 -20.85 30.37
N ASN A 227 2.92 -20.05 31.45
CA ASN A 227 4.15 -19.57 32.07
C ASN A 227 5.17 -19.02 31.04
N ILE A 228 4.90 -17.82 30.51
CA ILE A 228 5.81 -17.16 29.56
C ILE A 228 7.21 -17.11 30.20
N PRO A 229 8.25 -17.66 29.52
CA PRO A 229 9.56 -17.91 30.13
C PRO A 229 10.40 -16.64 30.35
N VAL A 230 9.89 -15.48 29.92
CA VAL A 230 10.57 -14.19 29.94
C VAL A 230 9.59 -13.08 30.30
N ARG A 231 10.10 -11.97 30.85
CA ARG A 231 9.31 -10.76 31.06
C ARG A 231 9.02 -10.12 29.71
N MET A 232 7.74 -9.92 29.41
CA MET A 232 7.32 -9.23 28.20
C MET A 232 7.44 -7.71 28.40
N PRO A 233 7.77 -6.96 27.34
CA PRO A 233 7.75 -5.50 27.39
C PRO A 233 6.41 -4.95 27.90
N GLU A 234 6.48 -3.89 28.70
CA GLU A 234 5.29 -3.22 29.23
C GLU A 234 4.46 -2.61 28.09
N GLY A 235 3.14 -2.61 28.24
CA GLY A 235 2.21 -2.02 27.26
C GLY A 235 1.79 -2.91 26.08
N ILE A 236 2.33 -4.13 25.90
CA ILE A 236 1.94 -5.03 24.79
C ILE A 236 0.46 -5.48 24.86
N GLY A 237 -0.17 -5.41 26.04
CA GLY A 237 -1.59 -5.74 26.20
C GLY A 237 -1.92 -7.16 25.74
N LEU A 238 -1.24 -8.17 26.30
CA LEU A 238 -1.44 -9.57 25.92
C LEU A 238 -2.86 -10.06 26.22
N HIS A 239 -3.41 -10.84 25.30
CA HIS A 239 -4.74 -11.43 25.43
C HIS A 239 -4.85 -12.24 26.74
N PRO A 240 -5.94 -12.12 27.53
CA PRO A 240 -6.01 -12.73 28.86
C PRO A 240 -5.90 -14.26 28.86
N LYS A 241 -6.40 -14.88 27.78
CA LYS A 241 -6.32 -16.35 27.56
C LYS A 241 -4.97 -16.84 27.04
N ARG A 242 -4.00 -15.93 26.79
CA ARG A 242 -2.64 -16.22 26.30
C ARG A 242 -2.63 -17.09 25.05
N TYR A 243 -3.49 -16.77 24.09
CA TYR A 243 -3.48 -17.44 22.80
C TYR A 243 -2.17 -17.17 22.07
N ALA A 244 -1.71 -18.17 21.32
CA ALA A 244 -0.49 -18.10 20.54
C ALA A 244 -0.59 -19.03 19.33
N ILE A 245 0.20 -18.71 18.31
CA ILE A 245 0.62 -19.66 17.28
C ILE A 245 2.13 -19.86 17.37
N GLY A 246 2.60 -20.97 16.84
CA GLY A 246 4.02 -21.18 16.62
C GLY A 246 4.31 -21.48 15.15
N PHE A 247 5.53 -21.16 14.73
CA PHE A 247 6.02 -21.51 13.41
C PHE A 247 7.54 -21.59 13.40
N ILE A 248 8.09 -22.31 12.43
CA ILE A 248 9.52 -22.37 12.13
C ILE A 248 9.80 -21.44 10.97
N ALA A 249 10.77 -20.53 11.14
CA ALA A 249 11.16 -19.57 10.12
C ALA A 249 12.68 -19.57 9.91
N HIS A 250 13.12 -19.06 8.77
CA HIS A 250 14.54 -18.82 8.49
C HIS A 250 15.12 -17.74 9.42
N LYS A 251 16.41 -17.79 9.77
CA LYS A 251 17.08 -16.83 10.70
C LYS A 251 16.91 -15.37 10.32
N GLY A 252 16.86 -15.10 9.02
CA GLY A 252 16.63 -13.78 8.44
C GLY A 252 15.17 -13.31 8.45
N TYR A 253 14.23 -14.05 9.07
CA TYR A 253 12.81 -13.68 9.07
C TYR A 253 12.55 -12.32 9.71
N PHE A 254 13.32 -11.95 10.74
CA PHE A 254 13.21 -10.66 11.43
C PHE A 254 14.21 -9.60 10.94
N THR A 255 14.85 -9.81 9.79
CA THR A 255 15.71 -8.81 9.16
C THR A 255 14.85 -7.90 8.27
N TYR A 256 14.77 -6.62 8.64
CA TYR A 256 14.07 -5.59 7.87
C TYR A 256 14.99 -5.03 6.78
N PRO A 257 14.46 -4.71 5.59
CA PRO A 257 15.30 -4.20 4.50
C PRO A 257 15.91 -2.83 4.84
N ASN A 258 15.23 -2.05 5.67
CA ASN A 258 15.62 -0.72 6.11
C ASN A 258 16.11 -0.69 7.58
N ASP A 259 16.69 -1.78 8.09
CA ASP A 259 17.19 -1.80 9.48
C ASP A 259 18.30 -0.75 9.68
N HIS A 260 18.15 0.10 10.71
CA HIS A 260 19.11 1.17 10.99
C HIS A 260 20.34 0.67 11.76
N ARG A 261 20.25 -0.48 12.43
CA ARG A 261 21.34 -1.03 13.24
C ARG A 261 22.48 -1.50 12.35
N MET A 262 23.69 -1.03 12.64
CA MET A 262 24.86 -1.21 11.76
C MET A 262 25.12 -2.70 11.45
N GLU A 263 24.93 -3.59 12.41
CA GLU A 263 25.15 -5.04 12.28
C GLU A 263 24.06 -5.78 11.49
N ARG A 264 22.92 -5.13 11.23
CA ARG A 264 21.78 -5.70 10.48
C ARG A 264 21.47 -4.95 9.18
N ARG A 265 22.15 -3.84 8.95
CA ARG A 265 21.96 -2.97 7.80
C ARG A 265 22.44 -3.69 6.54
N LEU A 266 21.58 -3.76 5.55
CA LEU A 266 21.91 -4.32 4.25
C LEU A 266 22.83 -3.36 3.47
N THR A 267 23.70 -3.91 2.63
CA THR A 267 24.36 -3.11 1.59
C THR A 267 23.35 -2.63 0.56
N MET A 268 23.72 -1.69 -0.30
CA MET A 268 22.83 -1.22 -1.38
C MET A 268 22.42 -2.36 -2.33
N GLU A 269 23.34 -3.28 -2.63
CA GLU A 269 23.11 -4.42 -3.52
C GLU A 269 22.15 -5.43 -2.89
N GLU A 270 22.34 -5.74 -1.61
CA GLU A 270 21.44 -6.60 -0.83
C GLU A 270 20.07 -5.96 -0.67
N PHE A 271 20.01 -4.66 -0.35
CA PHE A 271 18.75 -3.92 -0.27
C PHE A 271 18.00 -3.97 -1.60
N ARG A 272 18.70 -3.75 -2.72
CA ARG A 272 18.15 -3.85 -4.07
C ARG A 272 17.60 -5.24 -4.35
N GLU A 273 18.35 -6.31 -4.07
CA GLU A 273 17.85 -7.68 -4.24
C GLU A 273 16.56 -7.89 -3.44
N VAL A 274 16.58 -7.51 -2.15
CA VAL A 274 15.47 -7.75 -1.24
C VAL A 274 14.22 -6.99 -1.68
N ILE A 275 14.34 -5.69 -1.99
CA ILE A 275 13.16 -4.88 -2.33
C ILE A 275 12.55 -5.31 -3.67
N LEU A 276 13.38 -5.62 -4.67
CA LEU A 276 12.92 -6.04 -6.00
C LEU A 276 12.29 -7.43 -5.96
N ARG A 277 12.89 -8.37 -5.21
CA ARG A 277 12.31 -9.69 -4.98
C ARG A 277 10.96 -9.61 -4.29
N ASN A 278 10.83 -8.78 -3.25
CA ASN A 278 9.55 -8.59 -2.56
C ASN A 278 8.51 -7.89 -3.44
N ALA A 279 8.91 -6.95 -4.30
CA ALA A 279 8.03 -6.35 -5.30
C ALA A 279 7.45 -7.41 -6.24
N TRP A 280 8.30 -8.30 -6.76
CA TRP A 280 7.87 -9.43 -7.59
C TRP A 280 6.95 -10.38 -6.83
N LEU A 281 7.26 -10.74 -5.57
CA LEU A 281 6.42 -11.63 -4.76
C LEU A 281 5.03 -11.03 -4.50
N LEU A 282 4.95 -9.73 -4.18
CA LEU A 282 3.67 -9.04 -4.02
C LEU A 282 2.86 -9.04 -5.32
N GLY A 283 3.50 -8.74 -6.45
CA GLY A 283 2.87 -8.84 -7.76
C GLY A 283 2.36 -10.25 -8.05
N ARG A 284 3.21 -11.27 -7.82
CA ARG A 284 2.87 -12.68 -8.07
C ARG A 284 1.73 -13.17 -7.20
N LEU A 285 1.77 -12.92 -5.90
CA LEU A 285 0.67 -13.27 -5.00
C LEU A 285 -0.63 -12.60 -5.44
N THR A 286 -0.57 -11.31 -5.81
CA THR A 286 -1.74 -10.57 -6.30
C THR A 286 -2.30 -11.19 -7.59
N SER A 287 -1.45 -11.64 -8.53
CA SER A 287 -1.89 -12.35 -9.76
C SER A 287 -2.65 -13.65 -9.47
N LEU A 288 -2.36 -14.28 -8.33
CA LEU A 288 -2.98 -15.51 -7.85
C LEU A 288 -4.22 -15.24 -6.97
N GLY A 289 -4.65 -13.98 -6.86
CA GLY A 289 -5.75 -13.57 -5.99
C GLY A 289 -5.41 -13.63 -4.50
N ILE A 290 -4.13 -13.55 -4.13
CA ILE A 290 -3.66 -13.48 -2.74
C ILE A 290 -3.11 -12.07 -2.50
N VAL A 291 -3.84 -11.25 -1.74
CA VAL A 291 -3.52 -9.83 -1.59
C VAL A 291 -3.05 -9.52 -0.18
N HIS A 292 -1.92 -8.81 -0.06
CA HIS A 292 -1.38 -8.38 1.23
C HIS A 292 -1.92 -6.99 1.61
N CYS A 293 -2.84 -6.92 2.55
CA CYS A 293 -3.58 -5.68 2.81
C CYS A 293 -2.81 -4.64 3.64
N ALA A 294 -1.70 -5.02 4.28
CA ALA A 294 -0.92 -4.10 5.13
C ALA A 294 0.60 -4.29 5.00
N PRO A 295 1.23 -4.09 3.81
CA PRO A 295 2.67 -4.29 3.64
C PRO A 295 3.49 -3.39 4.56
N ILE A 296 3.00 -2.17 4.82
CA ILE A 296 3.38 -1.32 5.95
C ILE A 296 2.11 -0.67 6.53
N PRO A 297 2.08 -0.31 7.81
CA PRO A 297 0.91 0.31 8.43
C PRO A 297 0.83 1.82 8.10
N LEU A 298 0.04 2.18 7.09
CA LEU A 298 -0.13 3.57 6.63
C LEU A 298 -1.39 4.24 7.19
N PHE A 299 -1.27 5.52 7.61
CA PHE A 299 -2.37 6.29 8.18
C PHE A 299 -2.43 7.73 7.64
N HIS A 300 -3.63 8.31 7.61
CA HIS A 300 -3.86 9.75 7.38
C HIS A 300 -3.65 10.58 8.67
N ASN A 301 -4.01 10.00 9.81
CA ASN A 301 -3.84 10.61 11.12
C ASN A 301 -3.93 9.50 12.18
N ARG A 302 -2.86 9.31 12.98
CA ARG A 302 -2.84 8.28 14.04
C ARG A 302 -3.57 8.69 15.32
N ILE A 303 -3.70 9.98 15.60
CA ILE A 303 -4.33 10.52 16.82
C ILE A 303 -5.85 10.44 16.74
N GLN A 304 -6.43 10.62 15.54
CA GLN A 304 -7.88 10.73 15.33
C GLN A 304 -8.51 9.46 14.73
N ARG A 305 -7.85 8.30 14.83
CA ARG A 305 -8.29 7.03 14.23
C ARG A 305 -9.74 6.69 14.55
N HIS A 306 -10.16 6.88 15.81
CA HIS A 306 -11.50 6.52 16.28
C HIS A 306 -12.64 7.40 15.76
N ARG A 307 -12.33 8.52 15.07
CA ARG A 307 -13.35 9.44 14.55
C ARG A 307 -13.71 9.22 13.09
N ARG A 308 -12.94 8.40 12.37
CA ARG A 308 -13.08 8.25 10.93
C ARG A 308 -13.65 6.88 10.57
N PRO A 309 -14.56 6.79 9.58
CA PRO A 309 -15.08 5.51 9.10
C PRO A 309 -13.98 4.55 8.60
N ASP A 310 -12.83 5.08 8.17
CA ASP A 310 -11.67 4.35 7.68
C ASP A 310 -10.68 3.93 8.80
N ASN A 311 -11.00 4.19 10.08
CA ASN A 311 -10.11 4.02 11.22
C ASN A 311 -8.74 4.74 11.06
N GLY A 312 -8.68 5.77 10.22
CA GLY A 312 -7.48 6.53 9.90
C GLY A 312 -6.54 5.87 8.89
N ILE A 313 -6.92 4.77 8.23
CA ILE A 313 -6.10 4.09 7.20
C ILE A 313 -5.89 5.02 6.00
N TYR A 314 -4.67 5.03 5.46
CA TYR A 314 -4.32 5.88 4.32
C TYR A 314 -4.93 5.40 3.00
N GLU A 315 -5.81 6.18 2.39
CA GLU A 315 -6.32 6.03 1.03
C GLU A 315 -5.47 6.86 0.04
N TRP A 316 -4.47 6.22 -0.57
CA TRP A 316 -3.46 6.91 -1.37
C TRP A 316 -4.04 7.63 -2.60
N GLN A 317 -5.15 7.17 -3.18
CA GLN A 317 -5.77 7.81 -4.35
C GLN A 317 -6.25 9.23 -4.06
N ARG A 318 -6.52 9.56 -2.79
CA ARG A 318 -6.95 10.91 -2.40
C ARG A 318 -5.79 11.90 -2.31
N GLY A 319 -4.53 11.43 -2.29
CA GLY A 319 -3.35 12.28 -2.19
C GLY A 319 -3.36 13.19 -0.95
N GLY A 320 -3.96 12.74 0.15
CA GLY A 320 -3.95 13.47 1.42
C GLY A 320 -2.59 13.36 2.13
N ARG A 321 -2.38 14.17 3.17
CA ARG A 321 -1.20 14.05 4.05
C ARG A 321 -0.95 12.61 4.49
N LEU A 322 0.30 12.15 4.35
CA LEU A 322 0.75 10.87 4.87
C LEU A 322 1.37 11.07 6.26
N ASP A 323 0.81 10.39 7.26
CA ASP A 323 1.19 10.59 8.65
C ASP A 323 2.44 9.80 9.04
N ARG A 324 3.44 10.49 9.61
CA ARG A 324 4.67 9.90 10.18
C ARG A 324 5.27 8.85 9.24
N TRP A 325 5.54 9.26 8.01
CA TRP A 325 5.85 8.33 6.92
C TRP A 325 7.08 7.46 7.26
N LEU A 326 8.11 8.07 7.86
CA LEU A 326 9.35 7.38 8.24
C LEU A 326 9.09 6.33 9.33
N GLY A 327 8.35 6.72 10.37
CA GLY A 327 7.95 5.80 11.44
C GLY A 327 7.00 4.68 10.98
N SER A 328 6.19 4.93 9.94
CA SER A 328 5.34 3.91 9.31
C SER A 328 6.15 2.82 8.60
N CYS A 329 7.39 3.11 8.22
CA CYS A 329 8.31 2.16 7.60
C CYS A 329 9.15 1.36 8.60
N ALA A 330 9.00 1.53 9.93
CA ALA A 330 9.91 0.90 10.89
C ALA A 330 9.89 -0.64 10.86
N TYR A 331 8.73 -1.24 10.56
CA TYR A 331 8.53 -2.69 10.60
C TYR A 331 7.70 -3.17 9.39
N PRO A 332 8.27 -3.17 8.17
CA PRO A 332 7.54 -3.65 7.01
C PRO A 332 7.23 -5.14 7.10
N ASN A 333 6.07 -5.53 6.58
CA ASN A 333 5.62 -6.92 6.47
C ASN A 333 6.26 -7.65 5.27
N PHE A 334 7.48 -7.26 4.92
CA PHE A 334 8.34 -7.91 3.93
C PHE A 334 9.81 -7.67 4.29
N GLY A 335 10.69 -8.61 3.96
CA GLY A 335 12.12 -8.48 4.28
C GLY A 335 13.02 -9.51 3.61
N LEU A 336 14.16 -9.81 4.24
CA LEU A 336 15.23 -10.63 3.67
C LEU A 336 14.75 -12.02 3.19
N THR A 337 13.71 -12.57 3.80
CA THR A 337 13.18 -13.91 3.49
C THR A 337 12.00 -13.91 2.53
N GLY A 338 11.37 -12.75 2.31
CA GLY A 338 10.14 -12.60 1.52
C GLY A 338 9.04 -11.87 2.31
N ILE A 339 7.78 -12.13 1.93
CA ILE A 339 6.57 -11.59 2.55
C ILE A 339 6.38 -12.16 3.96
N ARG A 340 5.85 -11.35 4.88
CA ARG A 340 5.67 -11.66 6.31
C ARG A 340 4.25 -11.33 6.77
N ASP A 341 3.97 -11.65 8.03
CA ASP A 341 2.73 -11.27 8.71
C ASP A 341 1.46 -11.71 7.97
N PHE A 342 1.35 -13.02 7.78
CA PHE A 342 0.41 -13.65 6.85
C PHE A 342 -1.05 -13.47 7.27
N GLU A 343 -1.33 -13.00 8.50
CA GLU A 343 -2.69 -12.60 8.92
C GLU A 343 -3.28 -11.47 8.07
N HIS A 344 -2.43 -10.66 7.43
CA HIS A 344 -2.84 -9.59 6.52
C HIS A 344 -3.08 -10.03 5.07
N LEU A 345 -2.95 -11.32 4.77
CA LEU A 345 -3.32 -11.88 3.48
C LEU A 345 -4.83 -12.12 3.40
N ILE A 346 -5.40 -11.79 2.24
CA ILE A 346 -6.79 -12.12 1.89
C ILE A 346 -6.84 -12.93 0.59
N ALA A 347 -7.83 -13.81 0.49
CA ALA A 347 -8.23 -14.42 -0.76
C ALA A 347 -9.17 -13.45 -1.48
N PHE A 348 -8.68 -12.82 -2.54
CA PHE A 348 -9.41 -11.82 -3.29
C PHE A 348 -10.32 -12.47 -4.34
N ASN A 349 -11.63 -12.29 -4.18
CA ASN A 349 -12.66 -12.75 -5.12
C ASN A 349 -13.54 -11.59 -5.62
N GLY A 350 -13.03 -10.35 -5.50
CA GLY A 350 -13.78 -9.14 -5.81
C GLY A 350 -13.70 -8.74 -7.29
N LEU A 351 -14.42 -7.67 -7.63
CA LEU A 351 -14.28 -7.01 -8.93
C LEU A 351 -12.86 -6.45 -9.11
N SER A 352 -12.27 -6.59 -10.30
CA SER A 352 -10.93 -6.11 -10.64
C SER A 352 -10.65 -4.67 -10.21
N ARG A 353 -11.63 -3.76 -10.33
CA ARG A 353 -11.53 -2.36 -9.85
C ARG A 353 -11.12 -2.21 -8.37
N LYS A 354 -11.39 -3.21 -7.53
CA LYS A 354 -10.99 -3.21 -6.12
C LYS A 354 -9.53 -3.63 -5.92
N LEU A 355 -8.84 -4.18 -6.93
CA LEU A 355 -7.40 -4.49 -6.88
C LEU A 355 -6.53 -3.25 -7.06
N TYR A 356 -6.96 -2.26 -7.86
CA TYR A 356 -6.20 -1.03 -8.09
C TYR A 356 -5.72 -0.35 -6.79
N PRO A 357 -6.59 -0.13 -5.77
CA PRO A 357 -6.16 0.33 -4.45
C PRO A 357 -5.06 -0.53 -3.82
N HIS A 358 -5.19 -1.85 -3.85
CA HIS A 358 -4.24 -2.76 -3.21
C HIS A 358 -2.88 -2.79 -3.91
N ILE A 359 -2.88 -2.82 -5.25
CA ILE A 359 -1.66 -2.73 -6.05
C ILE A 359 -0.93 -1.43 -5.74
N GLY A 360 -1.64 -0.31 -5.72
CA GLY A 360 -1.03 0.98 -5.38
C GLY A 360 -0.49 1.01 -3.95
N THR A 361 -1.19 0.42 -2.98
CA THR A 361 -0.69 0.28 -1.60
C THR A 361 0.60 -0.53 -1.54
N HIS A 362 0.71 -1.63 -2.28
CA HIS A 362 1.95 -2.41 -2.36
C HIS A 362 3.12 -1.57 -2.89
N ILE A 363 2.91 -0.90 -4.02
CA ILE A 363 3.95 -0.10 -4.69
C ILE A 363 4.36 1.09 -3.83
N LEU A 364 3.39 1.83 -3.28
CA LEU A 364 3.66 2.93 -2.35
C LEU A 364 4.46 2.47 -1.14
N SER A 365 4.12 1.31 -0.56
CA SER A 365 4.84 0.75 0.58
C SER A 365 6.31 0.45 0.26
N LEU A 366 6.57 -0.13 -0.91
CA LEU A 366 7.93 -0.43 -1.38
C LEU A 366 8.75 0.84 -1.59
N LEU A 367 8.15 1.89 -2.16
CA LEU A 367 8.79 3.19 -2.39
C LEU A 367 9.08 3.93 -1.08
N LEU A 368 8.15 3.92 -0.13
CA LEU A 368 8.34 4.53 1.19
C LEU A 368 9.43 3.81 2.00
N VAL A 369 9.46 2.48 1.97
CA VAL A 369 10.53 1.71 2.60
C VAL A 369 11.88 1.98 1.93
N THR A 370 11.90 2.17 0.60
CA THR A 370 13.10 2.60 -0.13
C THR A 370 13.61 3.94 0.34
N GLY A 371 12.75 4.96 0.46
CA GLY A 371 13.18 6.25 1.02
C GLY A 371 13.65 6.14 2.48
N SER A 372 12.99 5.29 3.29
CA SER A 372 13.41 5.08 4.69
C SER A 372 14.78 4.40 4.81
N TYR A 373 15.16 3.52 3.87
CA TYR A 373 16.47 2.90 3.85
C TYR A 373 17.60 3.94 3.73
N PHE A 374 17.40 4.97 2.89
CA PHE A 374 18.35 6.09 2.80
C PHE A 374 18.38 6.92 4.09
N ARG A 375 17.20 7.27 4.64
CA ARG A 375 17.11 8.01 5.92
C ARG A 375 17.76 7.27 7.09
N HIS A 376 17.62 5.96 7.16
CA HIS A 376 18.17 5.13 8.23
C HIS A 376 19.70 4.91 8.14
N LYS A 377 20.38 5.47 7.13
CA LYS A 377 21.85 5.51 7.13
C LYS A 377 22.39 6.33 8.31
N ASP A 378 21.63 7.36 8.72
CA ASP A 378 21.89 8.21 9.88
C ASP A 378 20.57 8.45 10.66
N PRO A 379 20.20 7.55 11.59
CA PRO A 379 18.91 7.58 12.27
C PRO A 379 18.72 8.79 13.20
N GLU A 380 19.80 9.49 13.56
CA GLU A 380 19.74 10.69 14.42
C GLU A 380 19.33 11.94 13.62
N LYS A 381 19.38 11.90 12.28
CA LYS A 381 18.93 13.00 11.40
C LYS A 381 17.43 12.96 11.16
N VAL A 382 16.66 13.23 12.21
CA VAL A 382 15.20 13.32 12.17
C VAL A 382 14.70 14.44 13.07
N GLY A 383 13.70 15.19 12.60
CA GLY A 383 12.96 16.18 13.36
C GLY A 383 13.40 17.62 13.10
N LEU A 384 13.52 18.39 14.18
CA LEU A 384 14.00 19.77 14.15
C LEU A 384 15.37 19.83 14.81
N ASP A 385 16.25 20.68 14.31
CA ASP A 385 17.57 20.92 14.90
C ASP A 385 17.49 21.78 16.17
N GLY A 386 18.65 22.06 16.79
CA GLY A 386 18.74 22.87 18.01
C GLY A 386 18.30 24.33 17.85
N GLN A 387 18.06 24.80 16.62
CA GLN A 387 17.50 26.13 16.31
C GLN A 387 16.02 26.05 15.90
N GLY A 388 15.41 24.86 15.94
CA GLY A 388 14.03 24.63 15.51
C GLY A 388 13.86 24.55 14.00
N ALA A 389 14.94 24.48 13.22
CA ALA A 389 14.87 24.34 11.76
C ALA A 389 14.68 22.86 11.35
N PRO A 390 13.97 22.58 10.24
CA PRO A 390 13.86 21.22 9.72
C PRO A 390 15.22 20.56 9.47
N VAL A 391 15.40 19.34 9.96
CA VAL A 391 16.60 18.56 9.65
C VAL A 391 16.64 18.24 8.15
N ASP A 392 17.81 18.48 7.53
CA ASP A 392 18.12 18.12 6.15
C ASP A 392 19.04 16.89 6.13
N ALA A 393 18.57 15.85 5.46
CA ALA A 393 19.20 14.56 5.30
C ALA A 393 19.28 14.15 3.81
N ARG A 394 19.15 15.11 2.88
CA ARG A 394 19.18 14.85 1.43
C ARG A 394 20.50 14.23 0.97
N GLU A 395 21.60 14.53 1.64
CA GLU A 395 22.92 13.97 1.37
C GLU A 395 23.00 12.45 1.62
N LEU A 396 22.07 11.88 2.40
CA LEU A 396 22.01 10.43 2.60
C LEU A 396 21.54 9.69 1.34
N PHE A 397 20.87 10.40 0.43
CA PHE A 397 20.29 9.83 -0.78
C PHE A 397 21.28 9.82 -1.93
N ASP A 398 21.43 8.66 -2.55
CA ASP A 398 22.03 8.53 -3.87
C ASP A 398 20.91 8.55 -4.90
N LYS A 399 20.82 9.65 -5.67
CA LYS A 399 19.75 9.85 -6.67
C LYS A 399 19.75 8.78 -7.75
N SER A 400 20.92 8.35 -8.22
CA SER A 400 21.05 7.34 -9.26
C SER A 400 20.59 5.97 -8.75
N ALA A 401 20.97 5.62 -7.51
CA ALA A 401 20.51 4.40 -6.87
C ALA A 401 19.00 4.43 -6.61
N LEU A 402 18.46 5.54 -6.10
CA LEU A 402 17.02 5.71 -5.86
C LEU A 402 16.22 5.56 -7.14
N LYS A 403 16.64 6.23 -8.23
CA LYS A 403 16.02 6.11 -9.56
C LYS A 403 15.97 4.64 -10.02
N ALA A 404 17.09 3.92 -9.92
CA ALA A 404 17.17 2.52 -10.32
C ALA A 404 16.25 1.62 -9.46
N LEU A 405 16.09 1.93 -8.17
CA LEU A 405 15.17 1.22 -7.27
C LEU A 405 13.71 1.49 -7.63
N ILE A 406 13.32 2.75 -7.88
CA ILE A 406 11.96 3.12 -8.31
C ILE A 406 11.57 2.36 -9.59
N GLN A 407 12.43 2.40 -10.61
CA GLN A 407 12.20 1.70 -11.87
C GLN A 407 12.15 0.18 -11.66
N GLY A 408 13.10 -0.36 -10.89
CA GLY A 408 13.16 -1.79 -10.60
C GLY A 408 11.92 -2.29 -9.86
N ILE A 409 11.40 -1.53 -8.89
CA ILE A 409 10.19 -1.88 -8.12
C ILE A 409 9.01 -2.04 -9.07
N PHE A 410 8.80 -1.08 -9.97
CA PHE A 410 7.75 -1.17 -10.99
C PHE A 410 7.92 -2.42 -11.85
N LEU A 411 9.09 -2.59 -12.48
CA LEU A 411 9.33 -3.69 -13.41
C LEU A 411 9.19 -5.06 -12.74
N SER A 412 9.68 -5.19 -11.50
CA SER A 412 9.59 -6.44 -10.74
C SER A 412 8.15 -6.74 -10.32
N TYR A 413 7.43 -5.75 -9.82
CA TYR A 413 6.02 -5.90 -9.46
C TYR A 413 5.17 -6.25 -10.69
N TYR A 414 5.33 -5.50 -11.78
CA TYR A 414 4.67 -5.74 -13.05
C TYR A 414 4.92 -7.17 -13.53
N HIS A 415 6.18 -7.61 -13.54
CA HIS A 415 6.53 -8.95 -13.98
C HIS A 415 5.86 -10.03 -13.13
N GLY A 416 5.85 -9.86 -11.80
CA GLY A 416 5.13 -10.77 -10.91
C GLY A 416 3.62 -10.80 -11.19
N PHE A 417 3.00 -9.64 -11.45
CA PHE A 417 1.55 -9.51 -11.60
C PHE A 417 1.02 -9.90 -12.99
N VAL A 418 1.66 -9.42 -14.05
CA VAL A 418 1.26 -9.63 -15.44
C VAL A 418 1.82 -10.96 -15.97
N GLU A 419 2.89 -11.49 -15.35
CA GLU A 419 3.58 -12.73 -15.74
C GLU A 419 4.25 -12.61 -17.12
N SER A 420 4.79 -11.42 -17.41
CA SER A 420 5.63 -11.12 -18.57
C SER A 420 6.46 -9.86 -18.29
N GLU A 421 7.51 -9.65 -19.08
CA GLU A 421 8.27 -8.39 -19.02
C GLU A 421 7.45 -7.22 -19.56
N PHE A 422 7.70 -6.03 -19.01
CA PHE A 422 7.10 -4.80 -19.53
C PHE A 422 7.88 -4.35 -20.77
N THR A 423 7.20 -4.24 -21.91
CA THR A 423 7.80 -3.85 -23.19
C THR A 423 7.42 -2.44 -23.64
N GLY A 424 6.58 -1.74 -22.87
CA GLY A 424 6.14 -0.38 -23.17
C GLY A 424 7.10 0.69 -22.68
N GLU A 425 6.74 1.94 -22.95
CA GLU A 425 7.34 3.09 -22.28
C GLU A 425 6.57 3.38 -20.98
N VAL A 426 7.31 3.64 -19.90
CA VAL A 426 6.69 4.11 -18.65
C VAL A 426 6.39 5.59 -18.83
N PRO A 427 5.14 6.04 -18.70
CA PRO A 427 4.74 7.43 -18.87
C PRO A 427 5.11 8.25 -17.63
N PHE A 428 6.37 8.22 -17.21
CA PHE A 428 6.87 8.93 -16.04
C PHE A 428 8.36 9.26 -16.15
N ASN A 429 8.74 10.44 -15.66
CA ASN A 429 10.14 10.82 -15.56
C ASN A 429 10.73 10.31 -14.22
N PHE A 430 11.48 9.21 -14.28
CA PHE A 430 12.11 8.64 -13.08
C PHE A 430 13.16 9.56 -12.43
N ASP A 431 13.86 10.39 -13.21
CA ASP A 431 14.82 11.35 -12.66
C ASP A 431 14.12 12.44 -11.85
N GLU A 432 12.97 12.91 -12.34
CA GLU A 432 12.17 13.91 -11.65
C GLU A 432 11.56 13.32 -10.37
N LEU A 433 10.98 12.13 -10.44
CA LEU A 433 10.45 11.44 -9.27
C LEU A 433 11.50 11.25 -8.19
N ALA A 434 12.70 10.80 -8.56
CA ALA A 434 13.79 10.63 -7.63
C ALA A 434 14.21 11.97 -6.99
N SER A 435 14.28 13.05 -7.77
CA SER A 435 14.55 14.40 -7.24
C SER A 435 13.51 14.83 -6.21
N ARG A 436 12.23 14.72 -6.55
CA ARG A 436 11.12 15.13 -5.69
C ARG A 436 11.02 14.25 -4.43
N MET A 437 11.25 12.95 -4.56
CA MET A 437 11.37 12.05 -3.40
C MET A 437 12.51 12.49 -2.46
N ILE A 438 13.69 12.81 -2.98
CA ILE A 438 14.81 13.30 -2.14
C ILE A 438 14.43 14.63 -1.50
N GLU A 439 13.84 15.54 -2.26
CA GLU A 439 13.46 16.85 -1.75
C GLU A 439 12.45 16.76 -0.60
N GLU A 440 11.38 15.96 -0.75
CA GLU A 440 10.29 15.87 0.22
C GLU A 440 10.55 14.88 1.35
N MET A 441 11.26 13.78 1.08
CA MET A 441 11.57 12.76 2.09
C MET A 441 12.92 13.00 2.77
N GLY A 442 13.77 13.86 2.22
CA GLY A 442 15.07 14.20 2.77
C GLY A 442 15.05 15.37 3.74
N VAL A 443 13.99 16.18 3.78
CA VAL A 443 13.88 17.33 4.68
C VAL A 443 12.61 17.24 5.52
N ASP A 444 12.74 17.38 6.83
CA ASP A 444 11.63 17.23 7.78
C ASP A 444 10.77 18.50 7.89
N ARG A 445 10.26 18.99 6.75
CA ARG A 445 9.49 20.24 6.66
C ARG A 445 8.17 20.20 7.42
N HIS A 446 7.56 19.01 7.49
CA HIS A 446 6.23 18.83 8.05
C HIS A 446 6.32 18.02 9.33
N MET A 447 6.52 18.70 10.45
CA MET A 447 6.61 18.07 11.78
C MET A 447 5.33 18.20 12.59
N GLU A 448 4.45 19.11 12.19
CA GLU A 448 3.32 19.57 12.99
C GLU A 448 2.06 18.71 12.89
N GLU A 449 1.45 18.47 14.05
CA GLU A 449 0.12 17.92 14.22
C GLU A 449 -0.63 18.69 15.31
N VAL A 450 -1.96 18.71 15.27
CA VAL A 450 -2.79 19.42 16.25
C VAL A 450 -3.51 18.42 17.14
N LEU A 451 -3.17 18.40 18.43
CA LEU A 451 -3.91 17.69 19.46
C LEU A 451 -5.14 18.53 19.85
N ARG A 452 -6.29 18.18 19.27
CA ARG A 452 -7.52 18.98 19.45
C ARG A 452 -8.11 18.80 20.84
N VAL A 453 -8.80 19.83 21.35
CA VAL A 453 -9.52 19.79 22.64
C VAL A 453 -10.35 18.51 22.81
N VAL A 454 -11.13 18.14 21.80
CA VAL A 454 -11.99 16.96 21.87
C VAL A 454 -11.17 15.66 21.97
N ASP A 455 -9.95 15.60 21.39
CA ASP A 455 -9.06 14.44 21.53
C ASP A 455 -8.46 14.40 22.95
N GLN A 456 -8.12 15.56 23.51
CA GLN A 456 -7.66 15.70 24.89
C GLN A 456 -8.71 15.24 25.91
N GLU A 457 -10.00 15.51 25.66
CA GLU A 457 -11.11 15.10 26.54
C GLU A 457 -11.27 13.58 26.64
N GLN A 458 -10.80 12.83 25.64
CA GLN A 458 -10.81 11.36 25.65
C GLN A 458 -9.65 10.75 26.44
N MET A 459 -8.65 11.57 26.82
CA MET A 459 -7.48 11.14 27.56
C MET A 459 -7.69 11.30 29.07
N THR A 460 -7.19 10.35 29.86
CA THR A 460 -6.98 10.58 31.30
C THR A 460 -5.93 11.69 31.49
N ASP A 461 -5.89 12.33 32.66
CA ASP A 461 -4.90 13.38 32.91
C ASP A 461 -3.46 12.84 32.85
N GLU A 462 -3.26 11.60 33.30
CA GLU A 462 -2.00 10.86 33.17
C GLU A 462 -1.66 10.61 31.70
N ALA A 463 -2.60 10.07 30.90
CA ALA A 463 -2.37 9.82 29.48
C ALA A 463 -2.10 11.11 28.69
N PHE A 464 -2.74 12.22 29.06
CA PHE A 464 -2.50 13.52 28.45
C PHE A 464 -1.08 14.05 28.75
N ARG A 465 -0.63 13.97 30.01
CA ARG A 465 0.74 14.36 30.40
C ARG A 465 1.78 13.48 29.73
N ASP A 466 1.60 12.16 29.78
CA ASP A 466 2.47 11.19 29.12
C ASP A 466 2.57 11.45 27.61
N PHE A 467 1.46 11.79 26.98
CA PHE A 467 1.42 12.06 25.56
C PHE A 467 2.20 13.32 25.19
N LEU A 468 2.05 14.41 25.95
CA LEU A 468 2.81 15.64 25.72
C LEU A 468 4.31 15.42 25.94
N GLN A 469 4.69 14.69 27.00
CA GLN A 469 6.08 14.33 27.27
C GLN A 469 6.69 13.53 26.12
N LYS A 470 5.97 12.50 25.63
CA LYS A 470 6.39 11.71 24.46
C LYS A 470 6.44 12.52 23.17
N SER A 471 5.73 13.65 23.10
CA SER A 471 5.74 14.57 21.97
C SER A 471 6.83 15.65 22.08
N GLY A 472 7.73 15.53 23.06
CA GLY A 472 8.92 16.38 23.20
C GLY A 472 8.76 17.58 24.13
N TYR A 473 7.63 17.70 24.85
CA TYR A 473 7.43 18.80 25.79
C TYR A 473 8.18 18.56 27.11
N PRO A 474 8.92 19.56 27.63
CA PRO A 474 9.54 19.47 28.95
C PRO A 474 8.49 19.53 30.06
N GLU A 475 8.78 18.91 31.20
CA GLU A 475 7.82 18.76 32.30
C GLU A 475 7.32 20.09 32.86
N GLU A 476 8.18 21.13 32.85
CA GLU A 476 7.83 22.50 33.21
C GLU A 476 6.77 23.10 32.28
N GLU A 477 6.85 22.82 30.97
CA GLU A 477 5.87 23.29 29.98
C GLU A 477 4.57 22.49 30.07
N ILE A 478 4.67 21.17 30.30
CA ILE A 478 3.52 20.29 30.55
C ILE A 478 2.68 20.79 31.73
N ALA A 479 3.33 21.24 32.81
CA ALA A 479 2.64 21.79 33.97
C ALA A 479 1.77 23.03 33.65
N ASN A 480 2.11 23.77 32.59
CA ASN A 480 1.37 24.95 32.14
C ASN A 480 0.21 24.62 31.20
N PHE A 481 0.15 23.40 30.64
CA PHE A 481 -0.99 22.99 29.81
C PHE A 481 -2.19 22.59 30.66
N LYS A 482 -3.35 23.17 30.34
CA LYS A 482 -4.66 22.75 30.87
C LYS A 482 -5.38 21.90 29.84
N LYS A 483 -5.60 20.63 30.15
CA LYS A 483 -6.34 19.68 29.30
C LYS A 483 -7.72 20.26 28.93
N GLY A 484 -8.06 20.22 27.65
CA GLY A 484 -9.34 20.67 27.11
C GLY A 484 -9.50 22.20 27.01
N ALA A 485 -8.49 22.99 27.36
CA ALA A 485 -8.61 24.45 27.32
C ALA A 485 -8.42 25.04 25.92
N LYS A 486 -7.53 24.47 25.11
CA LYS A 486 -7.24 24.88 23.74
C LYS A 486 -6.57 23.74 22.96
N ASP A 487 -6.59 23.86 21.64
CA ASP A 487 -5.80 22.98 20.78
C ASP A 487 -4.30 23.18 21.03
N ILE A 488 -3.53 22.09 20.99
CA ILE A 488 -2.09 22.09 21.25
C ILE A 488 -1.37 21.62 19.99
N MET A 489 -0.42 22.42 19.50
CA MET A 489 0.47 21.98 18.42
C MET A 489 1.44 20.96 18.99
N ILE A 490 1.72 19.88 18.28
CA ILE A 490 2.67 18.85 18.69
C ILE A 490 3.57 18.49 17.51
N HIS A 491 4.80 18.08 17.79
CA HIS A 491 5.78 17.74 16.77
C HIS A 491 5.92 16.23 16.69
N THR A 492 5.28 15.60 15.71
CA THR A 492 5.21 14.13 15.62
C THR A 492 5.62 13.56 14.27
N GLY A 493 5.97 14.42 13.32
CA GLY A 493 6.46 14.03 12.01
C GLY A 493 7.79 13.26 12.03
N PRO A 494 8.43 13.10 10.86
CA PRO A 494 8.09 13.77 9.61
C PRO A 494 6.84 13.20 8.92
N HIS A 495 5.95 14.10 8.50
CA HIS A 495 4.80 13.81 7.63
C HIS A 495 5.17 14.12 6.17
N LEU A 496 4.42 13.59 5.19
CA LEU A 496 4.44 14.10 3.82
C LEU A 496 3.17 14.93 3.59
N GLY A 497 3.34 16.26 3.58
CA GLY A 497 2.25 17.24 3.58
C GLY A 497 1.97 17.85 4.95
N GLY A 498 1.53 19.12 4.97
CA GLY A 498 1.13 19.82 6.18
C GLY A 498 -0.26 19.43 6.70
N PHE A 499 -0.59 19.89 7.90
CA PHE A 499 -1.91 19.66 8.50
C PHE A 499 -3.05 20.18 7.61
N ASN A 500 -4.06 19.34 7.34
CA ASN A 500 -5.16 19.60 6.40
C ASN A 500 -4.73 19.94 4.95
N GLN A 501 -3.51 19.58 4.55
CA GLN A 501 -3.02 19.75 3.19
C GLN A 501 -2.99 18.42 2.42
N ARG A 502 -2.83 18.51 1.09
CA ARG A 502 -2.46 17.37 0.25
C ARG A 502 -1.05 16.90 0.60
N ILE A 503 -0.69 15.70 0.16
CA ILE A 503 0.68 15.20 0.23
C ILE A 503 1.64 16.21 -0.46
N SER A 504 2.81 16.45 0.13
CA SER A 504 3.81 17.35 -0.46
C SER A 504 4.55 16.74 -1.66
N LEU A 505 4.33 15.44 -1.90
CA LEU A 505 4.92 14.66 -2.98
C LEU A 505 3.82 14.05 -3.87
N PRO A 506 3.06 14.86 -4.62
CA PRO A 506 2.00 14.37 -5.52
C PRO A 506 2.53 13.46 -6.63
N GLU A 507 3.77 13.67 -7.08
CA GLU A 507 4.43 12.88 -8.13
C GLU A 507 4.55 11.40 -7.73
N LEU A 508 4.71 11.10 -6.44
CA LEU A 508 4.71 9.72 -5.93
C LEU A 508 3.33 9.08 -6.08
N ILE A 509 2.24 9.81 -5.82
CA ILE A 509 0.87 9.31 -5.95
C ILE A 509 0.51 9.12 -7.42
N GLU A 510 0.91 10.06 -8.28
CA GLU A 510 0.72 9.97 -9.73
C GLU A 510 1.49 8.78 -10.31
N PHE A 511 2.75 8.59 -9.91
CA PHE A 511 3.52 7.42 -10.30
C PHE A 511 2.83 6.12 -9.88
N VAL A 512 2.45 5.98 -8.60
CA VAL A 512 1.74 4.82 -8.06
C VAL A 512 0.45 4.55 -8.84
N GLY A 513 -0.31 5.58 -9.16
CA GLY A 513 -1.52 5.48 -9.98
C GLY A 513 -1.23 4.97 -11.38
N SER A 514 -0.29 5.60 -12.10
CA SER A 514 0.11 5.21 -13.45
C SER A 514 0.57 3.75 -13.52
N VAL A 515 1.48 3.32 -12.63
CA VAL A 515 2.01 1.96 -12.70
C VAL A 515 1.00 0.90 -12.29
N SER A 516 0.11 1.21 -11.34
CA SER A 516 -0.99 0.33 -10.95
C SER A 516 -1.98 0.14 -12.10
N ALA A 517 -2.30 1.24 -12.81
CA ALA A 517 -3.15 1.25 -13.99
C ALA A 517 -2.55 0.44 -15.14
N LEU A 518 -1.25 0.60 -15.41
CA LEU A 518 -0.54 -0.17 -16.45
C LEU A 518 -0.51 -1.67 -16.16
N CYS A 519 -0.27 -2.06 -14.90
CA CYS A 519 -0.33 -3.46 -14.49
C CYS A 519 -1.71 -4.08 -14.82
N ILE A 520 -2.79 -3.36 -14.51
CA ILE A 520 -4.16 -3.81 -14.76
C ILE A 520 -4.49 -3.83 -16.26
N LEU A 521 -4.12 -2.78 -16.99
CA LEU A 521 -4.35 -2.70 -18.43
C LEU A 521 -3.70 -3.87 -19.16
N ASP A 522 -2.42 -4.13 -18.91
CA ASP A 522 -1.70 -5.18 -19.65
C ASP A 522 -2.16 -6.58 -19.21
N ARG A 523 -2.57 -6.76 -17.94
CA ARG A 523 -3.24 -7.99 -17.50
C ARG A 523 -4.55 -8.21 -18.23
N TYR A 524 -5.37 -7.16 -18.37
CA TYR A 524 -6.61 -7.19 -19.13
C TYR A 524 -6.37 -7.53 -20.61
N GLN A 525 -5.40 -6.87 -21.26
CA GLN A 525 -5.08 -7.15 -22.67
C GLN A 525 -4.62 -8.60 -22.87
N LYS A 526 -3.79 -9.13 -21.96
CA LYS A 526 -3.36 -10.53 -22.00
C LYS A 526 -4.53 -11.51 -21.91
N GLU A 527 -5.49 -11.26 -21.01
CA GLU A 527 -6.69 -12.10 -20.88
C GLU A 527 -7.61 -12.00 -22.09
N ARG A 528 -7.79 -10.79 -22.64
CA ARG A 528 -8.60 -10.55 -23.84
C ARG A 528 -8.02 -11.24 -25.07
N LEU A 529 -6.70 -11.22 -25.25
CA LEU A 529 -6.02 -11.93 -26.35
C LEU A 529 -6.09 -13.46 -26.18
N ALA A 530 -6.04 -13.95 -24.94
CA ALA A 530 -6.17 -15.38 -24.64
C ALA A 530 -7.60 -15.92 -24.79
N SER A 531 -8.60 -15.03 -24.74
CA SER A 531 -10.02 -15.34 -24.92
C SER A 531 -10.54 -14.77 -26.26
N PRO A 532 -10.21 -15.36 -27.42
CA PRO A 532 -10.64 -14.86 -28.73
C PRO A 532 -12.16 -14.97 -28.96
N LEU A 533 -12.89 -15.58 -28.02
CA LEU A 533 -14.34 -15.57 -27.95
C LEU A 533 -14.76 -14.56 -26.87
N GLY A 534 -14.85 -13.29 -27.26
CA GLY A 534 -15.70 -12.35 -26.52
C GLY A 534 -17.16 -12.79 -26.57
N PRO A 535 -18.04 -12.21 -25.72
CA PRO A 535 -19.49 -12.38 -25.88
C PRO A 535 -19.97 -12.02 -27.28
#